data_AF-A0A645H603-F1
#
_entry.id   AF-A0A645H603-F1
#
_cell.length_a   1.000
_cell.length_b   1.000
_cell.length_c   1.000
_cell.angle_alpha   90.00
_cell.angle_beta   90.00
_cell.angle_gamma   90.00
#
_symmetry.space_group_name_H-M   'P 1'
#
loop_
_entity.id
_entity.type
_entity.pdbx_description
1 polymer ?
#
loop_
_entity_poly.entity_id
_entity_poly.type
_entity_poly.pdbx_seq_one_letter_code
_entity_poly.pdbx_strand_id
1 'polypeptide(L)'
;MKPIPTILTGISIATFGMFLLSFSSNIWVFVIGLFVFSIGEMTAHPKYISYLGLIAPADKKATYLGFGFLYGVFGSFIGNIVGSRLYDTMVNSPILQFIRIELANKGTALAENIPLTEALKIAENAGVNRAEILAQGNPSGLWMIFAGIGLLGIAGLVFYIKVIAKEKK
;
A
#
# COMPACT_ATOMS: atom_id res chain seq x y z
N MET A 1 27.73 -3.64 -7.53
CA MET A 1 27.06 -2.94 -6.40
C MET A 1 26.80 -3.93 -5.28
N LYS A 2 27.00 -3.53 -4.02
CA LYS A 2 26.69 -4.38 -2.86
C LYS A 2 25.15 -4.51 -2.76
N PRO A 3 24.59 -5.71 -2.54
CA PRO A 3 23.14 -5.90 -2.60
C PRO A 3 22.37 -5.08 -1.56
N ILE A 4 22.87 -5.00 -0.32
CA ILE A 4 22.16 -4.36 0.80
C ILE A 4 21.93 -2.85 0.58
N PRO A 5 22.94 -2.03 0.20
CA PRO A 5 22.71 -0.62 -0.12
C PRO A 5 21.70 -0.41 -1.26
N THR A 6 21.73 -1.25 -2.31
CA THR A 6 20.79 -1.12 -3.42
C THR A 6 19.35 -1.44 -3.01
N ILE A 7 19.16 -2.47 -2.16
CA ILE A 7 17.85 -2.79 -1.58
C ILE A 7 17.34 -1.61 -0.74
N LEU A 8 18.19 -1.01 0.10
CA LEU A 8 17.83 0.17 0.90
C LEU A 8 17.39 1.33 0.00
N THR A 9 18.15 1.66 -1.04
CA THR A 9 17.79 2.73 -1.98
C THR A 9 16.47 2.43 -2.69
N GLY A 10 16.24 1.20 -3.15
CA GLY A 10 15.00 0.80 -3.80
C GLY A 10 13.78 0.96 -2.88
N ILE A 11 13.87 0.49 -1.63
CA ILE A 11 12.79 0.65 -0.64
C ILE A 11 12.54 2.12 -0.30
N SER A 12 13.60 2.95 -0.21
CA SER A 12 13.45 4.39 -0.02
C SER A 12 12.71 5.07 -1.16
N ILE A 13 13.04 4.73 -2.41
CA ILE A 13 12.34 5.24 -3.59
C ILE A 13 10.88 4.78 -3.59
N ALA A 14 10.62 3.51 -3.29
CA ALA A 14 9.27 2.96 -3.21
C ALA A 14 8.44 3.68 -2.14
N THR A 15 9.01 3.89 -0.96
CA THR A 15 8.37 4.61 0.16
C THR A 15 8.07 6.06 -0.22
N PHE A 16 8.96 6.72 -0.95
CA PHE A 16 8.71 8.07 -1.47
C PHE A 16 7.57 8.08 -2.49
N GLY A 17 7.50 7.08 -3.37
CA GLY A 17 6.36 6.91 -4.29
C GLY A 17 5.03 6.79 -3.55
N MET A 18 4.97 5.97 -2.49
CA MET A 18 3.79 5.84 -1.62
C MET A 18 3.43 7.16 -0.92
N PHE A 19 4.44 7.90 -0.46
CA PHE A 19 4.23 9.22 0.13
C PHE A 19 3.64 10.23 -0.86
N LEU A 20 4.08 10.22 -2.13
CA LEU A 20 3.51 11.06 -3.18
C LEU A 20 2.01 10.77 -3.40
N LEU A 21 1.60 9.49 -3.33
CA LEU A 21 0.18 9.11 -3.44
C LEU A 21 -0.67 9.68 -2.29
N SER A 22 -0.06 9.99 -1.14
CA SER A 22 -0.77 10.62 -0.03
C SER A 22 -1.01 12.12 -0.24
N PHE A 23 -0.24 12.80 -1.10
CA PHE A 23 -0.22 14.25 -1.16
C PHE A 23 -1.45 14.86 -1.83
N SER A 24 -2.00 14.19 -2.86
CA SER A 24 -3.12 14.72 -3.63
C SER A 24 -3.92 13.61 -4.31
N SER A 25 -5.24 13.81 -4.39
CA SER A 25 -6.17 12.95 -5.15
C SER A 25 -6.16 13.23 -6.66
N ASN A 26 -5.21 14.04 -7.17
CA ASN A 26 -5.08 14.32 -8.59
C ASN A 26 -4.51 13.11 -9.35
N ILE A 27 -5.13 12.76 -10.48
CA ILE A 27 -4.74 11.64 -11.33
C ILE A 27 -3.25 11.70 -11.76
N TRP A 28 -2.70 12.89 -12.02
CA TRP A 28 -1.31 13.02 -12.45
C TRP A 28 -0.33 12.72 -11.32
N VAL A 29 -0.65 13.16 -10.10
CA VAL A 29 0.14 12.84 -8.90
C VAL A 29 0.06 11.34 -8.62
N PHE A 30 -1.11 10.74 -8.80
CA PHE A 30 -1.30 9.30 -8.68
C PHE A 30 -0.41 8.51 -9.66
N VAL A 31 -0.40 8.90 -10.94
CA VAL A 31 0.43 8.25 -11.97
C VAL A 31 1.92 8.39 -11.66
N ILE A 32 2.38 9.59 -11.27
CA ILE A 32 3.78 9.82 -10.90
C ILE A 32 4.16 8.99 -9.67
N GLY A 33 3.30 8.97 -8.63
CA GLY A 33 3.54 8.19 -7.42
C GLY A 33 3.67 6.69 -7.71
N LEU A 34 2.79 6.14 -8.54
CA LEU A 34 2.86 4.74 -8.99
C LEU A 34 4.14 4.46 -9.80
N PHE A 35 4.53 5.37 -10.68
CA PHE A 35 5.74 5.23 -11.48
C PHE A 35 6.99 5.19 -10.60
N VAL A 36 7.11 6.14 -9.67
CA VAL A 36 8.21 6.19 -8.69
C VAL A 36 8.21 4.95 -7.80
N PHE A 37 7.05 4.52 -7.31
CA PHE A 37 6.90 3.30 -6.53
C PHE A 37 7.44 2.07 -7.29
N SER A 38 7.04 1.94 -8.55
CA SER A 38 7.44 0.82 -9.41
C SER A 38 8.95 0.79 -9.65
N ILE A 39 9.58 1.96 -9.87
CA ILE A 39 11.05 2.04 -9.99
C ILE A 39 11.73 1.54 -8.71
N GLY A 40 11.22 1.95 -7.54
CA GLY A 40 11.76 1.51 -6.26
C GLY A 40 11.65 0.00 -6.05
N GLU A 41 10.47 -0.56 -6.33
CA GLU A 41 10.19 -2.00 -6.24
C GLU A 41 11.12 -2.81 -7.16
N MET A 42 11.19 -2.43 -8.44
CA MET A 42 12.05 -3.09 -9.42
C MET A 42 13.55 -2.93 -9.13
N THR A 43 13.94 -1.93 -8.34
CA THR A 43 15.32 -1.77 -7.86
C THR A 43 15.64 -2.71 -6.70
N ALA A 44 14.70 -2.87 -5.77
CA ALA A 44 14.90 -3.68 -4.57
C ALA A 44 14.74 -5.19 -4.82
N HIS A 45 13.69 -5.59 -5.55
CA HIS A 45 13.26 -6.98 -5.66
C HIS A 45 14.28 -7.90 -6.34
N PRO A 46 14.85 -7.57 -7.53
CA PRO A 46 15.87 -8.41 -8.16
C PRO A 46 17.16 -8.50 -7.33
N LYS A 47 17.51 -7.43 -6.60
CA LYS A 47 18.68 -7.44 -5.72
C LYS A 47 18.47 -8.24 -4.45
N TYR A 48 17.27 -8.28 -3.92
CA TYR A 48 16.90 -9.17 -2.83
C TYR A 48 17.11 -10.64 -3.23
N ILE A 49 16.61 -11.06 -4.39
CA ILE A 49 16.79 -12.44 -4.88
C ILE A 49 18.28 -12.75 -5.08
N SER A 50 19.04 -11.83 -5.68
CA SER A 50 20.49 -11.97 -5.83
C SER A 50 21.21 -12.09 -4.49
N TYR A 51 20.80 -11.33 -3.47
CA TYR A 51 21.36 -11.40 -2.13
C TYR A 51 21.10 -12.78 -1.48
N LEU A 52 19.88 -13.30 -1.60
CA LEU A 52 19.56 -14.66 -1.12
C LEU A 52 20.45 -15.72 -1.76
N GLY A 53 20.69 -15.62 -3.07
CA GLY A 53 21.57 -16.55 -3.79
C GLY A 53 23.04 -16.47 -3.36
N LEU A 54 23.50 -15.31 -2.87
CA LEU A 54 24.86 -15.12 -2.36
C LEU A 54 25.05 -15.67 -0.95
N ILE A 55 24.04 -15.57 -0.09
CA ILE A 55 24.12 -16.08 1.29
C ILE A 55 23.82 -17.58 1.39
N ALA A 56 23.22 -18.16 0.35
CA ALA A 56 22.80 -19.55 0.36
C ALA A 56 23.99 -20.52 0.22
N PRO A 57 24.11 -21.55 1.09
CA PRO A 57 25.05 -22.65 0.93
C PRO A 57 24.89 -23.34 -0.44
N ALA A 58 25.99 -23.78 -1.05
CA ALA A 58 25.98 -24.31 -2.41
C ALA A 58 25.03 -25.52 -2.60
N ASP A 59 24.91 -26.34 -1.57
CA ASP A 59 24.07 -27.54 -1.47
C ASP A 59 22.59 -27.24 -1.13
N LYS A 60 22.28 -26.05 -0.61
CA LYS A 60 20.93 -25.68 -0.11
C LYS A 60 20.33 -24.45 -0.78
N LYS A 61 20.87 -24.04 -1.95
CA LYS A 61 20.38 -22.85 -2.68
C LYS A 61 18.89 -22.87 -2.95
N ALA A 62 18.37 -23.99 -3.46
CA ALA A 62 16.93 -24.13 -3.74
C ALA A 62 16.07 -23.87 -2.49
N THR A 63 16.48 -24.44 -1.35
CA THR A 63 15.77 -24.29 -0.07
C THR A 63 15.82 -22.84 0.43
N TYR A 64 16.98 -22.18 0.35
CA TYR A 64 17.13 -20.78 0.75
C TYR A 64 16.30 -19.82 -0.11
N LEU A 65 16.31 -20.00 -1.42
CA LEU A 65 15.46 -19.21 -2.32
C LEU A 65 13.97 -19.51 -2.08
N GLY A 66 13.60 -20.77 -1.85
CA GLY A 66 12.22 -21.18 -1.54
C GLY A 66 11.68 -20.53 -0.27
N PHE A 67 12.42 -20.62 0.85
CA PHE A 67 12.07 -19.91 2.09
C PHE A 67 12.09 -18.39 1.88
N GLY A 68 13.01 -17.91 1.05
CA GLY A 68 13.10 -16.53 0.62
C GLY A 68 11.87 -16.01 -0.12
N PHE A 69 10.96 -16.83 -0.63
CA PHE A 69 9.70 -16.34 -1.22
C PHE A 69 8.54 -16.26 -0.23
N LEU A 70 8.67 -16.86 0.96
CA LEU A 70 7.58 -16.88 1.95
C LEU A 70 7.23 -15.48 2.46
N TYR A 71 8.18 -14.54 2.51
CA TYR A 71 7.84 -13.16 2.91
C TYR A 71 6.80 -12.54 1.97
N GLY A 72 6.81 -12.90 0.68
CA GLY A 72 5.82 -12.43 -0.29
C GLY A 72 4.42 -12.98 0.01
N VAL A 73 4.33 -14.23 0.46
CA VAL A 73 3.07 -14.86 0.89
C VAL A 73 2.52 -14.16 2.13
N PHE A 74 3.35 -13.98 3.16
CA PHE A 74 2.93 -13.27 4.39
C PHE A 74 2.58 -11.81 4.10
N GLY A 75 3.36 -11.13 3.27
CA GLY A 75 3.12 -9.75 2.88
C GLY A 75 1.79 -9.60 2.15
N SER A 76 1.49 -10.49 1.20
CA SER A 76 0.22 -10.45 0.46
C SER A 76 -0.97 -10.81 1.33
N PHE A 77 -0.83 -11.80 2.22
CA PHE A 77 -1.90 -12.22 3.11
C PHE A 77 -2.25 -11.14 4.14
N ILE A 78 -1.26 -10.67 4.89
CA ILE A 78 -1.44 -9.63 5.92
C ILE A 78 -1.84 -8.31 5.25
N GLY A 79 -1.16 -7.95 4.16
CA GLY A 79 -1.43 -6.73 3.41
C GLY A 79 -2.84 -6.67 2.86
N ASN A 80 -3.40 -7.77 2.37
CA ASN A 80 -4.78 -7.81 1.87
C ASN A 80 -5.79 -7.58 3.01
N ILE A 81 -5.64 -8.29 4.14
CA ILE A 81 -6.56 -8.16 5.29
C ILE A 81 -6.51 -6.77 5.91
N VAL A 82 -5.30 -6.23 6.12
CA VAL A 82 -5.11 -4.91 6.71
C VAL A 82 -5.52 -3.81 5.73
N GLY A 83 -5.13 -3.96 4.46
CA GLY A 83 -5.45 -3.01 3.40
C GLY A 83 -6.94 -2.92 3.11
N SER A 84 -7.67 -4.04 3.08
CA SER A 84 -9.13 -4.03 2.87
C SER A 84 -9.86 -3.32 4.01
N ARG A 85 -9.52 -3.64 5.26
CA ARG A 85 -10.12 -2.99 6.44
C ARG A 85 -9.83 -1.49 6.51
N LEU A 86 -8.61 -1.09 6.20
CA LEU A 86 -8.23 0.33 6.12
C LEU A 86 -9.02 1.03 5.01
N TYR A 87 -9.13 0.42 3.84
CA TYR A 87 -9.91 0.95 2.72
C TYR A 87 -11.38 1.11 3.09
N ASP A 88 -11.98 0.10 3.73
CA ASP A 88 -13.37 0.17 4.17
C ASP A 88 -13.61 1.28 5.20
N THR A 89 -12.68 1.43 6.13
CA THR A 89 -12.82 2.40 7.24
C THR A 89 -12.57 3.84 6.77
N MET A 90 -11.58 4.06 5.90
CA MET A 90 -11.13 5.41 5.51
C MET A 90 -11.75 5.92 4.21
N VAL A 91 -12.22 5.03 3.34
CA VAL A 91 -12.80 5.39 2.04
C VAL A 91 -14.27 5.02 1.98
N ASN A 92 -14.62 3.74 2.17
CA ASN A 92 -16.01 3.31 1.93
C ASN A 92 -17.00 3.82 2.99
N SER A 93 -16.64 3.74 4.28
CA SER A 93 -17.54 4.10 5.39
C SER A 93 -17.97 5.58 5.36
N PRO A 94 -17.06 6.56 5.20
CA PRO A 94 -17.45 7.97 5.08
C PRO A 94 -18.36 8.24 3.88
N ILE A 95 -18.05 7.63 2.73
CA ILE A 95 -18.86 7.76 1.50
C ILE A 95 -20.26 7.19 1.71
N LEU A 96 -20.36 5.98 2.28
CA LEU A 96 -21.64 5.34 2.57
C LEU A 96 -22.48 6.15 3.57
N GLN A 97 -21.86 6.72 4.60
CA GLN A 97 -22.54 7.56 5.58
C GLN A 97 -23.11 8.83 4.92
N PHE A 98 -22.33 9.49 4.07
CA PHE A 98 -22.79 10.66 3.31
C PHE A 98 -23.98 10.33 2.42
N ILE A 99 -23.88 9.26 1.63
CA ILE A 99 -24.96 8.80 0.76
C ILE A 99 -26.25 8.51 1.58
N ARG A 100 -26.11 7.87 2.75
CA ARG A 100 -27.25 7.57 3.64
C ARG A 100 -27.95 8.83 4.14
N ILE A 101 -27.19 9.84 4.57
CA ILE A 101 -27.76 11.11 5.05
C ILE A 101 -28.48 11.83 3.91
N GLU A 102 -27.85 11.91 2.74
CA GLU A 102 -28.39 12.63 1.60
C GLU A 102 -29.67 11.97 1.03
N LEU A 103 -29.69 10.64 0.97
CA LEU A 103 -30.88 9.89 0.56
C LEU A 103 -31.99 9.94 1.61
N ALA A 104 -31.66 9.94 2.91
CA ALA A 104 -32.64 10.11 3.98
C ALA A 104 -33.30 11.49 3.91
N ASN A 105 -32.54 12.55 3.64
CA ASN A 105 -33.06 13.91 3.41
C ASN A 105 -34.00 13.99 2.21
N LYS A 106 -33.79 13.13 1.19
CA LYS A 106 -34.65 12.99 0.01
C LYS A 106 -35.83 12.02 0.21
N GLY A 107 -36.01 11.47 1.42
CA GLY A 107 -37.13 10.59 1.77
C GLY A 107 -36.93 9.12 1.44
N THR A 108 -35.73 8.70 1.04
CA THR A 108 -35.39 7.31 0.70
C THR A 108 -34.43 6.71 1.73
N ALA A 109 -34.85 5.69 2.45
CA ALA A 109 -33.96 4.97 3.38
C ALA A 109 -33.16 3.90 2.63
N LEU A 110 -31.85 3.85 2.87
CA LEU A 110 -30.98 2.76 2.40
C LEU A 110 -31.03 1.59 3.38
N ALA A 111 -31.10 0.37 2.86
CA ALA A 111 -30.94 -0.86 3.63
C ALA A 111 -29.58 -0.93 4.35
N GLU A 112 -29.52 -1.70 5.43
CA GLU A 112 -28.25 -1.96 6.12
C GLU A 112 -27.38 -2.92 5.29
N ASN A 113 -26.07 -2.68 5.23
CA ASN A 113 -25.07 -3.50 4.54
C ASN A 113 -25.18 -3.60 3.00
N ILE A 114 -25.61 -2.54 2.33
CA ILE A 114 -25.55 -2.49 0.85
C ILE A 114 -24.11 -2.26 0.37
N PRO A 115 -23.64 -2.98 -0.66
CA PRO A 115 -22.37 -2.65 -1.30
C PRO A 115 -22.34 -1.22 -1.83
N LEU A 116 -21.19 -0.56 -1.74
CA LEU A 116 -21.00 0.84 -2.14
C LEU A 116 -21.41 1.10 -3.60
N THR A 117 -21.21 0.13 -4.49
CA THR A 117 -21.61 0.22 -5.91
C THR A 117 -23.11 0.38 -6.10
N GLU A 118 -23.92 -0.31 -5.31
CA GLU A 118 -25.38 -0.21 -5.36
C GLU A 118 -25.85 1.09 -4.69
N ALA A 119 -25.25 1.46 -3.55
CA ALA A 119 -25.52 2.73 -2.89
C ALA A 119 -25.22 3.93 -3.81
N LEU A 120 -24.11 3.88 -4.56
CA LEU A 120 -23.75 4.91 -5.55
C LEU A 120 -24.78 5.03 -6.68
N LYS A 121 -25.26 3.90 -7.23
CA LYS A 121 -26.28 3.91 -8.28
C LYS A 121 -27.60 4.52 -7.79
N ILE A 122 -28.02 4.21 -6.57
CA ILE A 122 -29.23 4.78 -5.96
C ILE A 122 -29.04 6.29 -5.73
N ALA A 123 -27.88 6.71 -5.26
CA ALA A 123 -27.54 8.13 -5.05
C ALA A 123 -27.53 8.92 -6.37
N GLU A 124 -26.92 8.37 -7.42
CA GLU A 124 -26.89 8.98 -8.76
C GLU A 124 -28.31 9.11 -9.33
N ASN A 125 -29.14 8.08 -9.19
CA ASN A 125 -30.55 8.12 -9.61
C ASN A 125 -31.38 9.14 -8.81
N ALA A 126 -31.01 9.41 -7.55
CA ALA A 126 -31.63 10.44 -6.71
C ALA A 126 -31.08 11.86 -6.97
N GLY A 127 -30.21 12.01 -7.98
CA GLY A 127 -29.64 13.30 -8.40
C GLY A 127 -28.54 13.83 -7.48
N VAL A 128 -27.91 12.98 -6.67
CA VAL A 128 -26.75 13.38 -5.83
C VAL A 128 -25.51 13.45 -6.71
N ASN A 129 -24.75 14.54 -6.58
CA ASN A 129 -23.56 14.78 -7.39
C ASN A 129 -22.42 13.81 -7.00
N ARG A 130 -21.93 13.03 -7.98
CA ARG A 130 -20.85 12.06 -7.80
C ARG A 130 -19.56 12.69 -7.27
N ALA A 131 -19.28 13.95 -7.63
CA ALA A 131 -18.08 14.65 -7.17
C ALA A 131 -18.10 14.89 -5.65
N GLU A 132 -19.26 15.24 -5.10
CA GLU A 132 -19.42 15.48 -3.65
C GLU A 132 -19.36 14.17 -2.87
N ILE A 133 -19.93 13.10 -3.42
CA ILE A 133 -19.86 11.75 -2.83
C ILE A 133 -18.40 11.27 -2.72
N LEU A 134 -17.64 11.38 -3.82
CA LEU A 134 -16.25 10.91 -3.85
C LEU A 134 -15.30 11.78 -3.01
N ALA A 135 -15.64 13.05 -2.79
CA ALA A 135 -14.86 13.96 -1.95
C ALA A 135 -14.85 13.55 -0.46
N GLN A 136 -15.80 12.72 -0.02
CA GLN A 136 -15.87 12.26 1.38
C GLN A 136 -14.90 11.12 1.69
N GLY A 137 -14.40 10.43 0.67
CA GLY A 137 -13.36 9.41 0.87
C GLY A 137 -12.03 10.06 1.23
N ASN A 138 -11.26 9.42 2.12
CA ASN A 138 -9.90 9.85 2.43
C ASN A 138 -8.82 8.86 1.93
N PRO A 139 -8.55 8.78 0.61
CA PRO A 139 -7.46 7.97 0.06
C PRO A 139 -6.08 8.43 0.55
N SER A 140 -5.89 9.73 0.77
CA SER A 140 -4.62 10.29 1.21
C SER A 140 -4.14 9.68 2.53
N GLY A 141 -5.03 9.58 3.53
CA GLY A 141 -4.70 8.98 4.81
C GLY A 141 -4.30 7.50 4.70
N LEU A 142 -4.90 6.76 3.78
CA LEU A 142 -4.55 5.35 3.52
C LEU A 142 -3.13 5.23 2.97
N TRP A 143 -2.76 6.04 1.98
CA TRP A 143 -1.41 6.03 1.41
C TRP A 143 -0.36 6.50 2.43
N MET A 144 -0.70 7.42 3.31
CA MET A 144 0.19 7.86 4.40
C MET A 144 0.55 6.70 5.34
N ILE A 145 -0.42 5.85 5.69
CA ILE A 145 -0.19 4.67 6.54
C ILE A 145 0.77 3.71 5.84
N PHE A 146 0.58 3.44 4.55
CA PHE A 146 1.47 2.57 3.78
C PHE A 146 2.88 3.15 3.63
N ALA A 147 3.02 4.47 3.43
CA ALA A 147 4.31 5.13 3.47
C ALA A 147 4.99 4.97 4.85
N GLY A 148 4.22 5.06 5.94
CA GLY A 148 4.70 4.80 7.30
C GLY A 148 5.26 3.39 7.49
N ILE A 149 4.61 2.36 6.94
CA ILE A 149 5.12 0.98 6.94
C ILE A 149 6.44 0.90 6.18
N GLY A 150 6.55 1.59 5.05
CA GLY A 150 7.80 1.69 4.28
C GLY A 150 8.95 2.30 5.10
N LEU A 151 8.68 3.40 5.82
CA LEU A 151 9.67 4.03 6.72
C LEU A 151 10.13 3.09 7.83
N LEU A 152 9.23 2.30 8.41
CA LEU A 152 9.59 1.27 9.40
C LEU A 152 10.51 0.20 8.79
N GLY A 153 10.24 -0.22 7.54
CA GLY A 153 11.11 -1.14 6.80
C GLY A 153 12.51 -0.58 6.57
N ILE A 154 12.61 0.70 6.19
CA ILE A 154 13.88 1.42 6.03
C ILE A 154 14.64 1.46 7.36
N ALA A 155 13.97 1.85 8.44
CA ALA A 155 14.57 1.91 9.77
C ALA A 155 15.09 0.55 10.23
N GLY A 156 14.32 -0.52 10.01
CA GLY A 156 14.73 -1.90 10.31
C GLY A 156 15.97 -2.33 9.51
N LEU A 157 16.04 -2.01 8.21
CA LEU A 157 17.20 -2.34 7.39
C LEU A 157 18.44 -1.54 7.80
N VAL A 158 18.27 -0.25 8.13
CA VAL A 158 19.37 0.59 8.65
C VAL A 158 19.88 0.06 9.99
N PHE A 159 18.98 -0.36 10.88
CA PHE A 159 19.34 -0.99 12.14
C PHE A 159 20.16 -2.27 11.92
N TYR A 160 19.70 -3.15 11.02
CA TYR A 160 20.43 -4.36 10.63
C TYR A 160 21.84 -4.05 10.10
N ILE A 161 21.98 -3.03 9.23
CA ILE A 161 23.28 -2.63 8.68
C ILE A 161 24.22 -2.11 9.78
N LYS A 162 23.72 -1.26 10.68
CA LYS A 162 24.55 -0.60 11.68
C LYS A 162 24.96 -1.51 12.83
N VAL A 163 24.04 -2.37 13.28
CA VAL A 163 24.23 -3.19 14.48
C VAL A 163 24.76 -4.58 14.12
N ILE A 164 24.10 -5.28 13.21
CA ILE A 164 24.35 -6.71 12.97
C ILE A 164 25.42 -6.91 11.90
N ALA A 165 25.33 -6.19 10.78
CA ALA A 165 26.26 -6.39 9.66
C ALA A 165 27.69 -5.89 9.96
N LYS A 166 27.87 -5.06 11.00
CA LYS A 166 29.17 -4.55 11.43
C LYS A 166 29.99 -5.59 12.20
N GLU A 167 29.34 -6.55 12.85
CA GLU A 167 30.00 -7.62 13.63
C GLU A 167 30.59 -8.76 12.79
N LYS A 168 30.22 -8.86 11.50
CA LYS A 168 30.71 -9.92 10.58
C LYS A 168 31.83 -9.47 9.65
N LYS A 169 32.41 -8.29 9.85
CA LYS A 169 33.61 -7.80 9.16
C LYS A 169 34.81 -7.92 10.07
#